data_AF-A0A925B772-F1
#
_entry.id   AF-A0A925B772-F1
#
_cell.length_a   1.000
_cell.length_b   1.000
_cell.length_c   1.000
_cell.angle_alpha   90.00
_cell.angle_beta   90.00
_cell.angle_gamma   90.00
#
_symmetry.space_group_name_H-M   'P 1'
#
loop_
_entity.id
_entity.type
_entity.pdbx_description
1 polymer ?
#
loop_
_entity_poly.entity_id
_entity_poly.type
_entity_poly.pdbx_seq_one_letter_code
_entity_poly.pdbx_strand_id
1 'polypeptide(L)'
;MRKARDRRVPAVERMVRRSLQRGAGVNLGDVVPQITSVAVAIRGSEGLPLASITVSGPFEQLPRERADETILAIEREVRAIESKSLPLLAELGF
;
A
#
# COMPACT_ATOMS: atom_id res chain seq x y z
N MET A 1 4.50 9.74 -36.53
CA MET A 1 3.68 9.19 -35.43
C MET A 1 3.99 9.96 -34.15
N ARG A 2 3.06 10.81 -33.68
CA ARG A 2 3.24 11.69 -32.52
C ARG A 2 3.05 10.85 -31.24
N LYS A 3 4.08 10.77 -30.39
CA LYS A 3 4.07 10.10 -29.08
C LYS A 3 2.82 10.49 -28.28
N ALA A 4 1.89 9.56 -28.09
CA ALA A 4 0.97 9.64 -26.96
C ALA A 4 1.85 9.51 -25.70
N ARG A 5 2.22 10.62 -25.07
CA ARG A 5 2.84 10.60 -23.75
C ARG A 5 1.85 9.92 -22.82
N ASP A 6 2.18 8.71 -22.40
CA ASP A 6 1.30 7.86 -21.62
C ASP A 6 1.01 8.54 -20.27
N ARG A 7 -0.18 9.13 -20.12
CA ARG A 7 -0.61 9.85 -18.91
C ARG A 7 -0.58 8.98 -17.66
N ARG A 8 -0.51 7.64 -17.82
CA ARG A 8 -0.35 6.66 -16.74
C ARG A 8 0.98 6.82 -16.00
N VAL A 9 2.06 7.18 -16.69
CA VAL A 9 3.40 7.30 -16.07
C VAL A 9 3.43 8.43 -15.03
N PRO A 10 3.01 9.67 -15.33
CA PRO A 10 2.96 10.72 -14.32
C PRO A 10 2.01 10.43 -13.15
N ALA A 11 0.93 9.68 -13.37
CA ALA A 11 -0.01 9.33 -12.29
C ALA A 11 0.58 8.30 -11.33
N VAL A 12 1.23 7.27 -11.86
CA VAL A 12 1.97 6.28 -11.07
C VAL A 12 3.12 6.94 -10.30
N GLU A 13 3.86 7.86 -10.90
CA GLU A 13 4.92 8.60 -10.20
C GLU A 13 4.39 9.41 -9.01
N ARG A 14 3.22 10.06 -9.14
CA ARG A 14 2.58 10.77 -8.03
C ARG A 14 2.16 9.82 -6.93
N MET A 15 1.56 8.68 -7.28
CA MET A 15 1.20 7.62 -6.34
C MET A 15 2.42 7.12 -5.57
N VAL A 16 3.52 6.82 -6.27
CA VAL A 16 4.77 6.34 -5.65
C VAL A 16 5.35 7.37 -4.69
N ARG A 17 5.45 8.64 -5.12
CA ARG A 17 5.95 9.72 -4.24
C ARG A 17 5.11 9.88 -2.99
N ARG A 18 3.79 9.86 -3.12
CA ARG A 18 2.86 9.94 -1.99
C ARG A 18 3.04 8.76 -1.03
N SER A 19 3.25 7.57 -1.59
CA SER A 19 3.44 6.34 -0.83
C SER A 19 4.74 6.40 -0.02
N LEU A 20 5.84 6.83 -0.64
CA LEU A 20 7.13 6.99 0.03
C LEU A 20 7.07 8.00 1.17
N GLN A 21 6.37 9.12 0.99
CA GLN A 21 6.20 10.13 2.04
C GLN A 21 5.41 9.62 3.25
N ARG A 22 4.50 8.67 3.04
CA ARG A 22 3.64 8.09 4.10
C ARG A 22 4.19 6.80 4.70
N GLY A 23 5.23 6.21 4.11
CA GLY A 23 5.71 4.88 4.51
C GLY A 23 4.72 3.74 4.21
N ALA A 24 3.69 4.00 3.40
CA ALA A 24 2.58 3.11 3.10
C ALA A 24 2.18 3.24 1.62
N GLY A 25 1.60 2.20 1.01
CA GLY A 25 1.06 2.28 -0.34
C GLY A 25 -0.23 3.10 -0.36
N VAL A 26 -0.29 4.17 -1.16
CA VAL A 26 -1.48 5.04 -1.23
C VAL A 26 -1.82 5.42 -2.68
N ASN A 27 -2.85 4.79 -3.22
CA ASN A 27 -3.48 5.11 -4.51
C ASN A 27 -4.79 5.86 -4.28
N LEU A 28 -4.93 7.06 -4.85
CA LEU A 28 -6.12 7.90 -4.72
C LEU A 28 -6.75 8.12 -6.10
N GLY A 29 -7.05 7.02 -6.77
CA GLY A 29 -7.52 7.00 -8.15
C GLY A 29 -6.47 7.33 -9.21
N ASP A 30 -5.18 7.20 -8.87
CA ASP A 30 -4.07 7.47 -9.79
C ASP A 30 -3.99 6.39 -10.88
N VAL A 31 -4.31 5.15 -10.54
CA VAL A 31 -4.30 4.00 -11.47
C VAL A 31 -5.70 3.67 -11.97
N VAL A 32 -6.65 3.49 -11.05
CA VAL A 32 -8.06 3.21 -11.35
C VAL A 32 -8.89 4.38 -10.83
N PRO A 33 -9.53 5.18 -11.70
CA PRO A 33 -10.33 6.32 -11.27
C PRO A 33 -11.37 5.93 -10.20
N GLN A 34 -11.61 6.82 -9.24
CA GLN A 34 -12.62 6.68 -8.17
C GLN A 34 -12.37 5.56 -7.15
N ILE A 35 -11.22 4.86 -7.23
CA ILE A 35 -10.81 3.86 -6.25
C ILE A 35 -9.69 4.40 -5.36
N THR A 36 -9.90 4.34 -4.04
CA THR A 36 -8.85 4.50 -3.05
C THR A 36 -8.29 3.12 -2.70
N SER A 37 -6.96 3.02 -2.62
CA SER A 37 -6.29 1.85 -2.05
C SER A 37 -5.23 2.31 -1.06
N VAL A 38 -5.25 1.70 0.13
CA VAL A 38 -4.27 1.90 1.18
C VAL A 38 -3.64 0.55 1.51
N ALA A 39 -2.32 0.50 1.57
CA ALA A 39 -1.58 -0.72 1.82
C ALA A 39 -0.44 -0.52 2.81
N VAL A 40 -0.22 -1.50 3.69
CA VAL A 40 0.94 -1.54 4.59
C VAL A 40 1.68 -2.84 4.34
N ALA A 41 3.00 -2.74 4.19
CA ALA A 41 3.84 -3.89 3.94
C ALA A 41 4.00 -4.75 5.21
N ILE A 42 3.88 -6.06 5.04
CA ILE A 42 4.28 -7.08 6.02
C ILE A 42 5.74 -7.42 5.77
N ARG A 43 6.55 -7.38 6.82
CA ARG A 43 7.99 -7.64 6.74
C ARG A 43 8.37 -8.99 7.34
N GLY A 44 9.37 -9.60 6.73
CA GLY A 44 10.03 -10.81 7.22
C GLY A 44 11.00 -10.51 8.36
N SER A 45 11.74 -11.54 8.76
CA SER A 45 12.70 -11.46 9.86
C SER A 45 13.85 -10.48 9.56
N GLU A 46 14.24 -10.37 8.29
CA GLU A 46 15.27 -9.45 7.80
C GLU A 46 14.75 -8.01 7.57
N GLY A 47 13.50 -7.73 7.95
CA GLY A 47 12.87 -6.41 7.76
C GLY A 47 12.52 -6.09 6.30
N LEU A 48 12.74 -7.01 5.38
CA LEU A 48 12.37 -6.87 3.98
C LEU A 48 10.86 -7.07 3.78
N PRO A 49 10.20 -6.25 2.95
CA PRO A 49 8.78 -6.41 2.66
C PRO A 49 8.55 -7.69 1.83
N LEU A 50 7.73 -8.60 2.35
CA LEU A 50 7.38 -9.87 1.68
C LEU A 50 5.98 -9.83 1.06
N ALA A 51 5.08 -9.11 1.71
CA ALA A 51 3.68 -9.00 1.33
C ALA A 51 3.13 -7.63 1.75
N SER A 52 1.84 -7.39 1.50
CA SER A 52 1.13 -6.25 2.07
C SER A 52 -0.32 -6.61 2.37
N ILE A 53 -0.89 -5.98 3.39
CA ILE A 53 -2.35 -5.92 3.55
C ILE A 53 -2.82 -4.66 2.84
N THR A 54 -3.83 -4.80 1.99
CA THR A 54 -4.42 -3.70 1.24
C THR A 54 -5.92 -3.64 1.50
N VAL A 55 -6.43 -2.44 1.78
CA VAL A 55 -7.87 -2.14 1.73
C VAL A 55 -8.10 -1.26 0.52
N SER A 56 -9.06 -1.63 -0.31
CA SER A 56 -9.46 -0.86 -1.49
C SER A 56 -10.97 -0.69 -1.53
N GLY A 57 -11.42 0.48 -1.99
CA GLY A 57 -12.83 0.73 -2.16
C GLY A 57 -13.13 2.01 -2.95
N PRO A 58 -14.39 2.20 -3.35
CA PRO A 58 -14.87 3.46 -3.92
C PRO A 58 -14.62 4.63 -2.97
N PHE A 59 -14.41 5.84 -3.49
CA PHE A 59 -14.19 7.05 -2.69
C PHE A 59 -15.32 7.35 -1.69
N GLU A 60 -16.54 6.93 -2.01
CA GLU A 60 -17.71 7.10 -1.16
C GLU A 60 -17.62 6.26 0.13
N GLN A 61 -16.91 5.13 0.08
CA GLN A 61 -16.74 4.21 1.21
C GLN A 61 -15.36 4.34 1.86
N LEU A 62 -14.35 4.67 1.06
CA LEU A 62 -12.98 4.89 1.48
C LEU A 62 -12.50 6.28 1.00
N PRO A 63 -13.00 7.35 1.63
CA PRO A 63 -12.63 8.71 1.25
C PRO A 63 -11.15 8.99 1.53
N ARG A 64 -10.57 9.89 0.74
CA ARG A 64 -9.12 10.17 0.74
C ARG A 64 -8.64 10.68 2.10
N GLU A 65 -9.50 11.39 2.80
CA GLU A 65 -9.29 12.01 4.10
C GLU A 65 -9.10 10.96 5.20
N ARG A 66 -9.62 9.74 4.99
CA ARG A 66 -9.47 8.62 5.91
C ARG A 66 -8.28 7.73 5.59
N ALA A 67 -7.45 8.09 4.61
CA ALA A 67 -6.30 7.26 4.24
C ALA A 67 -5.35 7.04 5.42
N ASP A 68 -5.01 8.09 6.18
CA ASP A 68 -4.07 7.97 7.30
C ASP A 68 -4.67 7.16 8.47
N GLU A 69 -5.97 7.32 8.77
CA GLU A 69 -6.69 6.46 9.73
C GLU A 69 -6.68 4.98 9.29
N THR A 70 -6.87 4.74 7.99
CA THR A 70 -6.86 3.40 7.41
C THR A 70 -5.47 2.78 7.47
N ILE A 71 -4.40 3.57 7.20
CA ILE A 71 -3.02 3.12 7.37
C ILE A 71 -2.81 2.61 8.80
N LEU A 72 -3.15 3.42 9.80
CA LEU A 72 -2.97 3.06 11.21
C LEU A 72 -3.76 1.80 11.61
N ALA A 73 -4.95 1.62 11.05
CA ALA A 73 -5.73 0.40 11.26
C ALA A 73 -5.04 -0.82 10.67
N ILE A 74 -4.58 -0.74 9.43
CA ILE A 74 -3.87 -1.84 8.76
C ILE A 74 -2.54 -2.14 9.47
N GLU A 75 -1.80 -1.12 9.92
CA GLU A 75 -0.55 -1.32 10.66
C GLU A 75 -0.73 -2.14 11.95
N ARG A 76 -1.87 -2.00 12.65
CA ARG A 76 -2.17 -2.82 13.83
C ARG A 76 -2.32 -4.30 13.45
N GLU A 77 -3.02 -4.58 12.35
CA GLU A 77 -3.19 -5.94 11.85
C GLU A 77 -1.88 -6.53 11.33
N VAL A 78 -1.08 -5.73 10.60
CA VAL A 78 0.25 -6.13 10.14
C VAL A 78 1.15 -6.51 11.31
N ARG A 79 1.21 -5.69 12.37
CA ARG A 79 2.00 -6.02 13.58
C ARG A 79 1.54 -7.33 14.22
N ALA A 80 0.23 -7.58 14.26
CA ALA A 80 -0.31 -8.84 14.78
C ALA A 80 0.10 -10.04 13.92
N ILE A 81 0.11 -9.90 12.58
CA ILE A 81 0.58 -10.93 11.66
C ILE A 81 2.08 -11.16 11.81
N GLU A 82 2.88 -10.10 11.77
CA GLU A 82 4.34 -10.20 11.93
C GLU A 82 4.70 -10.93 13.23
N SER A 83 4.07 -10.58 14.35
CA SER A 83 4.35 -11.25 15.64
C SER A 83 4.04 -12.76 15.65
N LYS A 84 3.06 -13.22 14.88
CA LYS A 84 2.62 -14.63 14.82
C LYS A 84 3.35 -15.42 13.74
N SER A 85 3.71 -14.75 12.65
CA SER A 85 4.25 -15.38 11.45
C SER A 85 5.77 -15.34 11.40
N LEU A 86 6.44 -14.46 12.14
CA LEU A 86 7.91 -14.37 12.16
C LEU A 86 8.61 -15.71 12.43
N PRO A 87 8.17 -16.56 13.38
CA PRO A 87 8.78 -17.87 13.57
C PRO A 87 8.67 -18.77 12.33
N LEU A 88 7.50 -18.81 11.69
CA LEU A 88 7.28 -19.59 10.47
C LEU A 88 8.06 -19.03 9.27
N LEU A 89 8.11 -17.70 9.13
CA LEU A 89 8.84 -17.05 8.05
C LEU A 89 10.34 -17.31 8.17
N ALA A 90 10.89 -17.26 9.38
CA ALA A 90 12.28 -17.61 9.65
C ALA A 90 12.58 -19.08 9.28
N GLU A 91 11.69 -20.02 9.60
CA GLU A 91 11.82 -21.43 9.18
C GLU A 91 11.84 -21.61 7.66
N LEU A 92 11.14 -20.74 6.94
CA LEU A 92 11.06 -20.74 5.47
C LEU A 92 12.17 -19.91 4.79
N GLY A 93 13.05 -19.25 5.56
CA GLY A 93 14.15 -18.43 5.05
C GLY A 93 13.74 -17.02 4.61
N PHE A 94 12.70 -16.45 5.23
CA PHE A 94 12.18 -15.11 4.97
C PHE A 94 12.26 -14.15 6.19
#